data_AF-A0A497D6S0-F1
#
_entry.id   AF-A0A497D6S0-F1
#
_cell.length_a   1.000
_cell.length_b   1.000
_cell.length_c   1.000
_cell.angle_alpha   90.00
_cell.angle_beta   90.00
_cell.angle_gamma   90.00
#
_symmetry.space_group_name_H-M   'P 1'
#
loop_
_entity.id
_entity.type
_entity.pdbx_description
1 polymer ?
#
loop_
_entity_poly.entity_id
_entity_poly.type
_entity_poly.pdbx_seq_one_letter_code
_entity_poly.pdbx_strand_id
1 'polypeptide(L)'
;NDFYIKPKAAALTHLESNLDSFSTRKDLFVINSGYNPAPMYFAHRRGWVASNDQILDTTYLNKLEEKGARYVLILKKVYGTPISLPEKVVFENVDYAVYGIRRNSF
;
A
#
# COMPACT_ATOMS: atom_id res chain seq x y z
N ASN A 1 10.93 -26.20 -10.66
CA ASN A 1 11.63 -25.25 -9.76
C ASN A 1 10.66 -24.75 -8.73
N ASP A 2 10.96 -25.08 -7.48
CA ASP A 2 10.07 -25.15 -6.34
C ASP A 2 9.67 -23.79 -5.73
N PHE A 3 8.35 -23.61 -5.56
CA PHE A 3 7.64 -23.18 -4.35
C PHE A 3 8.29 -22.22 -3.32
N TYR A 4 9.05 -21.21 -3.73
CA TYR A 4 9.36 -20.04 -2.86
C TYR A 4 8.18 -19.04 -2.67
N ILE A 5 6.95 -19.48 -2.97
CA ILE A 5 5.73 -18.65 -2.91
C ILE A 5 5.15 -18.60 -1.48
N LYS A 6 5.34 -19.65 -0.66
CA LYS A 6 4.66 -19.81 0.63
C LYS A 6 4.89 -18.66 1.64
N PRO A 7 6.12 -18.14 1.86
CA PRO A 7 6.34 -17.09 2.85
C PRO A 7 5.72 -15.75 2.43
N LYS A 8 5.76 -15.44 1.12
CA LYS A 8 5.22 -14.19 0.57
C LYS A 8 3.70 -14.14 0.67
N ALA A 9 3.03 -15.27 0.40
CA ALA A 9 1.59 -15.38 0.53
C ALA A 9 1.13 -15.31 2.00
N ALA A 10 1.90 -15.91 2.93
CA ALA A 10 1.58 -15.88 4.36
C ALA A 10 1.51 -14.45 4.92
N ALA A 11 2.51 -13.61 4.59
CA ALA A 11 2.55 -12.20 5.03
C ALA A 11 1.40 -11.35 4.46
N LEU A 12 0.76 -11.79 3.36
CA LEU A 12 -0.35 -11.09 2.71
C LEU A 12 -1.71 -11.75 2.98
N THR A 13 -1.77 -12.86 3.72
CA THR A 13 -2.99 -13.65 3.92
C THR A 13 -4.09 -12.85 4.62
N HIS A 14 -3.71 -11.95 5.53
CA HIS A 14 -4.66 -11.10 6.27
C HIS A 14 -4.76 -9.68 5.68
N LEU A 15 -4.19 -9.44 4.51
CA LEU A 15 -4.13 -8.10 3.94
C LEU A 15 -5.55 -7.55 3.68
N GLU A 16 -6.37 -8.26 2.92
CA GLU A 16 -7.75 -7.85 2.63
C GLU A 16 -8.55 -7.56 3.91
N SER A 17 -8.58 -8.50 4.87
CA SER A 17 -9.34 -8.34 6.11
C SER A 17 -8.86 -7.17 6.96
N ASN A 18 -7.55 -6.93 6.99
CA ASN A 18 -6.99 -5.80 7.74
C ASN A 18 -7.33 -4.47 7.05
N LEU A 19 -7.30 -4.41 5.72
CA LEU A 19 -7.70 -3.21 4.97
C LEU A 19 -9.20 -2.94 5.06
N ASP A 20 -10.04 -3.97 5.09
CA ASP A 20 -11.51 -3.86 5.22
C ASP A 20 -11.94 -3.23 6.56
N SER A 21 -11.09 -3.26 7.59
CA SER A 21 -11.38 -2.67 8.91
C SER A 21 -11.44 -1.14 8.93
N PHE A 22 -10.85 -0.47 7.92
CA PHE A 22 -10.79 1.00 7.87
C PHE A 22 -10.99 1.58 6.46
N SER A 23 -11.08 0.75 5.42
CA SER A 23 -11.26 1.18 4.03
C SER A 23 -12.26 0.32 3.30
N THR A 24 -12.86 0.88 2.26
CA THR A 24 -13.73 0.17 1.33
C THR A 24 -12.96 -0.27 0.08
N ARG A 25 -13.48 -1.25 -0.66
CA ARG A 25 -12.91 -1.69 -1.95
C ARG A 25 -12.90 -0.62 -3.04
N LYS A 26 -13.65 0.48 -2.85
CA LYS A 26 -13.67 1.63 -3.76
C LYS A 26 -12.52 2.59 -3.51
N ASP A 27 -11.93 2.57 -2.31
CA ASP A 27 -10.81 3.44 -1.97
C ASP A 27 -9.56 3.05 -2.77
N LEU A 28 -8.82 4.08 -3.19
CA LEU A 28 -7.65 3.92 -4.04
C LEU A 28 -6.36 3.93 -3.21
N PHE A 29 -5.47 3.01 -3.52
CA PHE A 29 -4.23 2.77 -2.82
C PHE A 29 -3.02 3.00 -3.73
N VAL A 30 -1.93 3.49 -3.15
CA VAL A 30 -0.59 3.42 -3.75
C VAL A 30 0.20 2.35 -3.01
N ILE A 31 0.79 1.39 -3.72
CA ILE A 31 1.52 0.27 -3.10
C ILE A 31 2.99 0.32 -3.52
N ASN A 32 3.91 0.16 -2.57
CA ASN A 32 5.35 0.20 -2.81
C ASN A 32 5.94 -1.08 -3.45
N SER A 33 5.23 -1.67 -4.42
CA SER A 33 5.62 -2.92 -5.07
C SER A 33 6.37 -2.72 -6.39
N GLY A 34 6.85 -1.51 -6.67
CA GLY A 34 7.54 -1.17 -7.91
C GLY A 34 6.62 -1.37 -9.11
N TYR A 35 6.96 -2.32 -9.98
CA TYR A 35 6.16 -2.67 -11.17
C TYR A 35 5.25 -3.88 -10.95
N ASN A 36 5.26 -4.49 -9.75
CA ASN A 36 4.55 -5.73 -9.51
C ASN A 36 3.10 -5.48 -9.03
N PRO A 37 2.08 -5.82 -9.83
CA PRO A 37 0.68 -5.65 -9.42
C PRO A 37 0.18 -6.72 -8.44
N ALA A 38 0.93 -7.80 -8.20
CA ALA A 38 0.50 -8.92 -7.36
C ALA A 38 -0.07 -8.51 -6.00
N PRO A 39 0.56 -7.58 -5.24
CA PRO A 39 0.03 -7.18 -3.93
C PRO A 39 -1.32 -6.46 -3.99
N MET A 40 -1.61 -5.75 -5.09
CA MET A 40 -2.90 -5.10 -5.30
C MET A 40 -4.03 -6.14 -5.39
N TYR A 41 -3.75 -7.28 -6.05
CA TYR A 41 -4.70 -8.40 -6.11
C TYR A 41 -4.93 -9.02 -4.73
N PHE A 42 -3.91 -9.20 -3.89
CA PHE A 42 -4.11 -9.72 -2.52
C PHE A 42 -4.83 -8.72 -1.61
N ALA A 43 -4.66 -7.42 -1.85
CA ALA A 43 -5.33 -6.36 -1.10
C ALA A 43 -6.84 -6.28 -1.40
N HIS A 44 -7.28 -6.83 -2.54
CA HIS A 44 -8.62 -6.58 -3.09
C HIS A 44 -8.91 -5.07 -3.18
N ARG A 45 -7.89 -4.28 -3.58
CA ARG A 45 -7.94 -2.83 -3.77
C ARG A 45 -7.60 -2.44 -5.20
N ARG A 46 -7.83 -1.18 -5.53
CA ARG A 46 -7.46 -0.56 -6.81
C ARG A 46 -6.52 0.60 -6.56
N GLY A 47 -5.78 1.01 -7.60
CA GLY A 47 -4.93 2.18 -7.56
C GLY A 47 -3.63 1.95 -8.31
N TRP A 48 -2.51 2.37 -7.73
CA TRP A 48 -1.21 2.41 -8.39
C TRP A 48 -0.18 1.57 -7.66
N VAL A 49 0.74 1.02 -8.42
CA VAL A 49 2.01 0.49 -7.90
C VAL A 49 3.09 1.53 -8.17
N ALA A 50 4.00 1.70 -7.22
CA ALA A 50 5.07 2.69 -7.28
C ALA A 50 6.33 2.16 -6.59
N SER A 51 7.49 2.72 -6.93
CA SER A 51 8.72 2.53 -6.14
C SER A 51 8.68 3.38 -4.87
N ASN A 52 9.57 3.06 -3.93
CA ASN A 52 9.76 3.88 -2.73
C ASN A 52 10.16 5.32 -3.09
N ASP A 53 11.05 5.52 -4.07
CA ASP A 53 11.48 6.85 -4.51
C ASP A 53 10.31 7.67 -5.05
N GLN A 54 9.40 7.04 -5.81
CA GLN A 54 8.18 7.70 -6.30
C GLN A 54 7.26 8.07 -5.13
N ILE A 55 7.08 7.18 -4.15
CA ILE A 55 6.23 7.44 -2.99
C ILE A 55 6.79 8.55 -2.11
N LEU A 56 8.12 8.64 -1.97
CA LEU A 56 8.80 9.68 -1.21
C LEU A 56 8.82 11.04 -1.93
N ASP A 57 8.61 11.07 -3.24
CA ASP A 57 8.36 12.30 -3.98
C ASP A 57 6.97 12.84 -3.67
N THR A 58 6.92 13.85 -2.80
CA THR A 58 5.70 14.56 -2.43
C THR A 58 4.91 15.09 -3.63
N THR A 59 5.56 15.50 -4.72
CA THR A 59 4.88 15.97 -5.94
C THR A 59 4.15 14.84 -6.64
N TYR A 60 4.78 13.66 -6.71
CA TYR A 60 4.14 12.46 -7.25
C TYR A 60 2.97 12.01 -6.38
N LEU A 61 3.16 11.96 -5.07
CA LEU A 61 2.13 11.51 -4.14
C LEU A 61 0.91 12.45 -4.14
N ASN A 62 1.12 13.77 -4.16
CA ASN A 62 0.06 14.76 -4.29
C ASN A 62 -0.75 14.57 -5.59
N LYS A 63 -0.09 14.29 -6.73
CA LYS A 63 -0.80 14.01 -8.00
C LYS A 63 -1.67 12.76 -7.93
N LEU A 64 -1.26 11.74 -7.18
CA LEU A 64 -2.08 10.54 -6.99
C LEU A 64 -3.24 10.81 -6.02
N GLU A 65 -2.99 11.60 -4.97
CA GLU A 65 -4.03 12.06 -4.05
C GLU A 65 -5.13 12.85 -4.79
N GLU A 66 -4.76 13.79 -5.66
CA GLU A 66 -5.68 14.54 -6.51
C GLU A 66 -6.51 13.64 -7.43
N LYS A 67 -5.94 12.50 -7.86
CA LYS A 67 -6.64 11.45 -8.62
C LYS A 67 -7.50 10.53 -7.74
N GLY A 68 -7.58 10.80 -6.45
CA GLY A 68 -8.41 10.10 -5.47
C GLY A 68 -7.71 9.01 -4.68
N ALA A 69 -6.37 8.89 -4.76
CA ALA A 69 -5.63 8.03 -3.84
C ALA A 69 -5.88 8.49 -2.40
N ARG A 70 -6.26 7.55 -1.53
CA ARG A 70 -6.57 7.84 -0.12
C ARG A 70 -5.54 7.26 0.83
N TYR A 71 -4.87 6.20 0.40
CA TYR A 71 -3.94 5.46 1.24
C TYR A 71 -2.66 5.10 0.50
N VAL A 72 -1.57 5.01 1.25
CA VAL A 72 -0.33 4.36 0.82
C VAL A 72 -0.13 3.10 1.64
N LEU A 73 0.04 1.96 0.99
CA LEU A 73 0.39 0.69 1.60
C LEU A 73 1.89 0.39 1.37
N ILE A 74 2.64 0.40 2.46
CA ILE A 74 4.07 0.06 2.48
C ILE A 74 4.22 -1.38 2.94
N LEU A 75 4.58 -2.26 2.01
CA LEU A 75 5.02 -3.63 2.28
C LEU A 75 6.46 -3.61 2.78
N LYS A 76 6.67 -4.04 4.02
CA LYS A 76 7.97 -3.96 4.72
C LYS A 76 8.90 -5.13 4.39
N LYS A 77 8.33 -6.30 4.09
CA LYS A 77 9.10 -7.55 3.91
C LYS A 77 9.00 -8.14 2.52
N VAL A 78 7.94 -7.83 1.77
CA VAL A 78 7.63 -8.50 0.50
C VAL A 78 7.50 -7.45 -0.59
N TYR A 79 8.25 -7.64 -1.69
CA TYR A 79 8.28 -6.79 -2.89
C TYR A 79 8.87 -5.39 -2.71
N GLY A 80 8.65 -4.73 -1.58
CA GLY A 80 9.24 -3.44 -1.24
C GLY A 80 10.29 -3.53 -0.12
N THR A 81 10.93 -2.40 0.16
CA THR A 81 11.70 -2.18 1.40
C THR A 81 10.93 -1.22 2.31
N PRO A 82 11.10 -1.33 3.64
CA PRO A 82 10.39 -0.46 4.56
C PRO A 82 10.82 0.99 4.37
N ILE A 83 9.83 1.88 4.25
CA ILE A 83 9.98 3.33 4.31
C ILE A 83 8.95 3.88 5.27
N SER A 84 9.22 5.06 5.83
CA SER A 84 8.29 5.80 6.66
C SER A 84 7.88 7.07 5.95
N LEU A 85 6.60 7.43 6.06
CA LEU A 85 6.08 8.67 5.53
C LEU A 85 5.65 9.59 6.69
N PRO A 86 5.69 10.93 6.53
CA PRO A 86 5.28 11.86 7.57
C PRO A 86 3.76 11.85 7.86
N GLU A 87 2.96 11.22 7.00
CA GLU A 87 1.51 11.14 7.12
C GLU A 87 1.05 10.24 8.27
N LYS A 88 -0.23 10.36 8.62
CA LYS A 88 -0.83 9.58 9.71
C LYS A 88 -0.85 8.09 9.35
N VAL A 89 -0.24 7.27 10.21
CA VAL A 89 -0.40 5.82 10.20
C VAL A 89 -1.84 5.47 10.60
N VAL A 90 -2.54 4.77 9.72
CA VAL A 90 -3.92 4.28 9.91
C VAL A 90 -3.91 2.85 10.41
N PHE A 91 -2.94 2.06 9.96
CA PHE A 91 -2.75 0.67 10.36
C PHE A 91 -1.28 0.30 10.24
N GLU A 92 -0.76 -0.50 11.17
CA GLU A 92 0.61 -0.99 11.09
C GLU A 92 0.73 -2.35 11.77
N ASN A 93 1.50 -3.24 11.13
CA ASN A 93 1.96 -4.48 11.72
C ASN A 93 3.41 -4.78 11.28
N VAL A 94 3.88 -5.99 11.55
CA VAL A 94 5.25 -6.42 11.22
C VAL A 94 5.49 -6.56 9.71
N ASP A 95 4.45 -6.77 8.91
CA ASP A 95 4.57 -7.07 7.48
C ASP A 95 4.33 -5.84 6.60
N TYR A 96 3.50 -4.89 7.04
CA TYR A 96 3.17 -3.68 6.31
C TYR A 96 2.66 -2.52 7.19
N ALA A 97 2.65 -1.32 6.63
CA ALA A 97 2.06 -0.12 7.20
C ALA A 97 1.16 0.58 6.17
N VAL A 98 0.11 1.24 6.66
CA VAL A 98 -0.84 2.00 5.84
C VAL A 98 -0.90 3.43 6.34
N TYR A 99 -0.65 4.37 5.44
CA TYR A 99 -0.67 5.81 5.69
C TYR A 99 -1.90 6.42 5.01
N GLY A 100 -2.62 7.28 5.73
CA GLY A 100 -3.71 8.07 5.17
C GLY A 100 -3.17 9.34 4.54
N ILE A 101 -3.35 9.50 3.22
CA ILE A 101 -2.81 10.65 2.47
C ILE A 101 -3.87 11.66 2.04
N ARG A 102 -5.16 11.33 2.20
CA ARG A 102 -6.24 12.26 1.84
C ARG A 102 -6.28 13.44 2.81
N ARG A 103 -6.03 14.64 2.30
CA ARG A 103 -6.32 15.90 2.98
C ARG A 103 -7.83 16.01 3.13
N ASN A 104 -8.29 16.30 4.35
CA ASN A 104 -9.67 16.73 4.57
C ASN A 104 -9.92 17.95 3.68
N SER A 105 -10.59 17.76 2.55
CA SER A 105 -11.31 18.85 1.90
C SER A 105 -12.36 19.30 2.90
N PHE A 106 -12.24 20.55 3.34
CA PHE A 106 -13.14 21.24 4.27
C PHE A 106 -14.62 21.01 3.94
#